data_AF-A0A7S2I6W3-F1
#
_entry.id   AF-A0A7S2I6W3-F1
#
_cell.length_a   1.000
_cell.length_b   1.000
_cell.length_c   1.000
_cell.angle_alpha   90.00
_cell.angle_beta   90.00
_cell.angle_gamma   90.00
#
_symmetry.space_group_name_H-M   'P 1'
#
loop_
_entity.id
_entity.type
_entity.pdbx_description
1 polymer ?
#
loop_
_entity_poly.entity_id
_entity_poly.type
_entity_poly.pdbx_seq_one_letter_code
_entity_poly.pdbx_strand_id
1 'polypeptide(L)'
;SAGDFIDSALGVTTGGGLVFVADVTWYRVLAFDAALTRHIFTIDQTNISSKLTAVTGCSVKVPILGQGFLGPSCFNPHGMAWRSTASGGKLFVADADNSAVLIFGSAGRHIHTIRDPLTFTMPRGLAISPQGRLLIAERSRVLLLTPRGKLLDSLSLPGAQNLLGLACDLQHVYAADPTANAIFVLSMAPTPSPPSPEHWGGLGQEL
;
A
#
# COMPACT_ATOMS: atom_id res chain seq x y z
N SER A 1 -3.98 -25.74 -7.56
CA SER A 1 -5.26 -26.13 -8.18
C SER A 1 -5.71 -24.99 -9.09
N ALA A 2 -6.69 -25.17 -9.98
CA ALA A 2 -7.11 -24.14 -10.95
C ALA A 2 -7.62 -22.82 -10.33
N GLY A 3 -7.82 -22.76 -9.01
CA GLY A 3 -8.31 -21.58 -8.28
C GLY A 3 -7.28 -20.49 -7.97
N ASP A 4 -5.99 -20.76 -8.16
CA ASP A 4 -4.88 -19.83 -7.82
C ASP A 4 -4.17 -19.25 -9.06
N PHE A 5 -4.68 -19.52 -10.26
CA PHE A 5 -4.17 -18.90 -11.48
C PHE A 5 -4.55 -17.42 -11.51
N ILE A 6 -3.56 -16.54 -11.72
CA ILE A 6 -3.71 -15.09 -11.73
C ILE A 6 -3.52 -14.59 -13.15
N ASP A 7 -4.61 -14.13 -13.77
CA ASP A 7 -4.62 -13.66 -15.16
C ASP A 7 -4.13 -12.21 -15.29
N SER A 8 -4.38 -11.39 -14.26
CA SER A 8 -3.87 -10.02 -14.17
C SER A 8 -3.48 -9.68 -12.74
N ALA A 9 -2.22 -9.32 -12.56
CA ALA A 9 -1.67 -8.86 -11.29
C ALA A 9 -1.11 -7.45 -11.42
N LEU A 10 -1.52 -6.55 -10.53
CA LEU A 10 -1.03 -5.16 -10.49
C LEU A 10 -0.12 -4.88 -9.29
N GLY A 11 0.10 -5.86 -8.41
CA GLY A 11 0.95 -5.70 -7.25
C GLY A 11 1.45 -7.02 -6.67
N VAL A 12 2.71 -7.01 -6.24
CA VAL A 12 3.31 -8.06 -5.43
C VAL A 12 4.06 -7.40 -4.27
N THR A 13 3.97 -7.98 -3.08
CA THR A 13 4.80 -7.56 -1.94
C THR A 13 5.13 -8.75 -1.06
N THR A 14 6.13 -8.61 -0.20
CA THR A 14 6.57 -9.67 0.72
C THR A 14 6.63 -9.15 2.14
N GLY A 15 6.40 -10.03 3.10
CA GLY A 15 6.49 -9.66 4.51
C GLY A 15 5.88 -10.68 5.45
N GLY A 16 6.38 -10.73 6.69
CA GLY A 16 5.91 -11.68 7.69
C GLY A 16 6.10 -13.15 7.28
N GLY A 17 7.05 -13.44 6.40
CA GLY A 17 7.28 -14.78 5.83
C GLY A 17 6.33 -15.17 4.69
N LEU A 18 5.56 -14.22 4.16
CA LEU A 18 4.57 -14.44 3.10
C LEU A 18 4.90 -13.65 1.84
N VAL A 19 4.39 -14.13 0.70
CA VAL A 19 4.28 -13.40 -0.56
C VAL A 19 2.81 -13.08 -0.80
N PHE A 20 2.51 -11.82 -1.08
CA PHE A 20 1.17 -11.34 -1.38
C PHE A 20 1.08 -10.95 -2.84
N VAL A 21 0.05 -11.41 -3.55
CA VAL A 21 -0.20 -11.04 -4.95
C VAL A 21 -1.61 -10.48 -5.07
N ALA A 22 -1.72 -9.28 -5.67
CA ALA A 22 -2.99 -8.65 -5.97
C ALA A 22 -3.52 -9.20 -7.29
N ASP A 23 -4.55 -10.04 -7.21
CA ASP A 23 -5.28 -10.63 -8.33
C ASP A 23 -6.47 -9.71 -8.64
N VAL A 24 -6.29 -8.91 -9.69
CA VAL A 24 -7.24 -7.85 -10.06
C VAL A 24 -8.41 -8.44 -10.85
N THR A 25 -8.18 -9.53 -11.57
CA THR A 25 -9.24 -10.25 -12.29
C THR A 25 -10.32 -10.76 -11.35
N TRP A 26 -9.91 -11.22 -10.16
CA TRP A 26 -10.83 -11.77 -9.15
C TRP A 26 -11.01 -10.87 -7.92
N TYR A 27 -10.51 -9.63 -7.95
CA TYR A 27 -10.70 -8.64 -6.88
C TYR A 27 -10.27 -9.16 -5.50
N ARG A 28 -9.09 -9.77 -5.43
CA ARG A 28 -8.59 -10.42 -4.22
C ARG A 28 -7.08 -10.28 -4.07
N VAL A 29 -6.59 -10.45 -2.86
CA VAL A 29 -5.16 -10.66 -2.56
C VAL A 29 -4.96 -12.09 -2.12
N LEU A 30 -4.05 -12.79 -2.78
CA LEU A 30 -3.65 -14.14 -2.42
C LEU A 30 -2.35 -14.07 -1.60
N ALA A 31 -2.34 -14.74 -0.44
CA ALA A 31 -1.16 -14.88 0.40
C ALA A 31 -0.58 -16.29 0.28
N PHE A 32 0.69 -16.40 -0.07
CA PHE A 32 1.43 -17.65 -0.20
C PHE A 32 2.55 -17.70 0.83
N ASP A 33 3.04 -18.90 1.15
CA ASP A 33 4.31 -19.02 1.87
C ASP A 33 5.48 -18.48 1.04
N ALA A 34 6.59 -18.14 1.70
CA ALA A 34 7.77 -17.55 1.06
C ALA A 34 8.34 -18.39 -0.09
N ALA A 35 8.14 -19.72 -0.06
CA ALA A 35 8.59 -20.63 -1.11
C ALA A 35 7.60 -20.75 -2.29
N LEU A 36 6.45 -20.06 -2.24
CA LEU A 36 5.36 -20.16 -3.21
C LEU A 36 4.86 -21.59 -3.43
N THR A 37 4.94 -22.42 -2.40
CA THR A 37 4.52 -23.83 -2.45
C THR A 37 3.11 -24.04 -1.96
N ARG A 38 2.60 -23.14 -1.12
CA ARG A 38 1.26 -23.22 -0.54
C ARG A 38 0.58 -21.87 -0.50
N HIS A 39 -0.67 -21.86 -0.95
CA HIS A 39 -1.63 -20.80 -0.64
C HIS A 39 -2.02 -20.90 0.85
N ILE A 40 -1.98 -19.78 1.55
CA ILE A 40 -2.21 -19.69 3.00
C ILE A 40 -3.59 -19.11 3.30
N PHE A 41 -3.93 -17.97 2.69
CA PHE A 41 -5.25 -17.36 2.82
C PHE A 41 -5.53 -16.36 1.68
N THR A 42 -6.79 -15.97 1.57
CA THR A 42 -7.28 -14.95 0.63
C THR A 42 -7.85 -13.77 1.39
N ILE A 43 -7.60 -12.57 0.88
CA ILE A 43 -8.31 -11.35 1.26
C ILE A 43 -9.17 -10.95 0.07
N ASP A 44 -10.48 -10.86 0.25
CA ASP A 44 -11.40 -10.34 -0.75
C ASP A 44 -12.39 -9.37 -0.10
N GLN A 45 -13.40 -8.96 -0.86
CA GLN A 45 -14.48 -8.09 -0.41
C GLN A 45 -15.23 -8.58 0.86
N THR A 46 -15.21 -9.88 1.18
CA THR A 46 -15.83 -10.42 2.41
C THR A 46 -15.00 -10.13 3.66
N ASN A 47 -13.70 -9.86 3.49
CA ASN A 47 -12.80 -9.44 4.57
C ASN A 47 -12.97 -7.96 4.96
N ILE A 48 -13.78 -7.20 4.21
CA ILE A 48 -13.96 -5.76 4.37
C ILE A 48 -15.19 -5.46 5.24
N SER A 49 -15.06 -4.51 6.16
CA SER A 49 -16.15 -4.12 7.07
C SER A 49 -17.35 -3.55 6.30
N SER A 50 -18.56 -3.91 6.74
CA SER A 50 -19.83 -3.30 6.27
C SER A 50 -19.90 -1.78 6.45
N LYS A 51 -19.10 -1.22 7.37
CA LYS A 51 -18.95 0.24 7.48
C LYS A 51 -18.22 0.82 6.27
N LEU A 52 -17.22 0.15 5.74
CA LEU A 52 -16.49 0.65 4.57
C LEU A 52 -17.38 0.61 3.33
N THR A 53 -18.13 -0.47 3.13
CA THR A 53 -19.06 -0.61 2.00
C THR A 53 -20.13 0.48 1.99
N ALA A 54 -20.63 0.88 3.17
CA ALA A 54 -21.57 1.98 3.31
C ALA A 54 -20.97 3.35 2.93
N VAL A 55 -19.68 3.59 3.22
CA VAL A 55 -19.02 4.87 2.94
C VAL A 55 -18.55 4.95 1.47
N THR A 56 -18.21 3.83 0.83
CA THR A 56 -17.84 3.80 -0.60
C THR A 56 -19.04 3.66 -1.53
N GLY A 57 -20.20 3.22 -1.02
CA GLY A 57 -21.38 2.93 -1.83
C GLY A 57 -21.22 1.69 -2.71
N CYS A 58 -20.21 0.85 -2.43
CA CYS A 58 -19.99 -0.39 -3.16
C CYS A 58 -20.93 -1.49 -2.65
N SER A 59 -21.28 -2.43 -3.54
CA SER A 59 -22.06 -3.61 -3.18
C SER A 59 -21.16 -4.83 -3.13
N VAL A 60 -21.21 -5.59 -2.03
CA VAL A 60 -20.56 -6.91 -1.95
C VAL A 60 -21.19 -7.81 -2.99
N LYS A 61 -20.39 -8.32 -3.93
CA LYS A 61 -20.89 -9.19 -5.00
C LYS A 61 -20.90 -10.65 -4.55
N VAL A 62 -21.89 -11.39 -5.02
CA VAL A 62 -21.92 -12.85 -4.90
C VAL A 62 -21.28 -13.45 -6.16
N PRO A 63 -20.41 -14.46 -6.07
CA PRO A 63 -19.85 -15.10 -7.27
C PRO A 63 -20.98 -15.69 -8.13
N ILE A 64 -21.08 -15.29 -9.40
CA ILE A 64 -21.90 -16.02 -10.37
C ILE A 64 -21.01 -17.12 -10.97
N LEU A 65 -21.46 -18.37 -10.88
CA LEU A 65 -20.74 -19.54 -11.38
C LEU A 65 -20.20 -19.29 -12.80
N GLY A 66 -18.87 -19.35 -12.94
CA GLY A 66 -18.17 -19.22 -14.22
C GLY A 66 -18.01 -17.80 -14.77
N GLN A 67 -18.43 -16.75 -14.04
CA GLN A 67 -18.44 -15.35 -14.55
C GLN A 67 -17.57 -14.37 -13.73
N GLY A 68 -16.94 -14.82 -12.63
CA GLY A 68 -16.23 -13.92 -11.74
C GLY A 68 -17.15 -12.88 -11.09
N PHE A 69 -16.59 -11.74 -10.69
CA PHE A 69 -17.34 -10.65 -10.04
C PHE A 69 -17.67 -9.53 -11.04
N LEU A 70 -18.89 -9.48 -11.59
CA LEU A 70 -19.35 -8.41 -12.50
C LEU A 70 -19.93 -7.19 -11.73
N GLY A 71 -19.49 -5.94 -12.01
CA GLY A 71 -19.96 -4.67 -11.39
C GLY A 71 -18.88 -3.82 -10.65
N PRO A 72 -19.20 -2.77 -9.86
CA PRO A 72 -18.21 -2.09 -9.02
C PRO A 72 -17.82 -2.98 -7.82
N SER A 73 -16.54 -3.32 -7.66
CA SER A 73 -16.07 -4.15 -6.54
C SER A 73 -15.85 -3.31 -5.28
N CYS A 74 -16.20 -3.85 -4.11
CA CYS A 74 -15.81 -3.27 -2.83
C CYS A 74 -14.31 -3.38 -2.51
N PHE A 75 -13.55 -4.03 -3.39
CA PHE A 75 -12.12 -4.22 -3.27
C PHE A 75 -11.50 -4.31 -4.65
N ASN A 76 -10.67 -3.35 -5.05
CA ASN A 76 -9.87 -3.45 -6.27
C ASN A 76 -8.37 -3.34 -5.94
N PRO A 77 -7.73 -4.44 -5.49
CA PRO A 77 -6.36 -4.39 -4.99
C PRO A 77 -5.37 -4.09 -6.12
N HIS A 78 -4.61 -3.02 -6.00
CA HIS A 78 -3.50 -2.67 -6.89
C HIS A 78 -2.15 -2.92 -6.19
N GLY A 79 -1.30 -1.91 -6.10
CA GLY A 79 -0.02 -1.96 -5.43
C GLY A 79 -0.20 -2.19 -3.93
N MET A 80 0.76 -2.91 -3.36
CA MET A 80 0.74 -3.29 -1.96
C MET A 80 2.10 -3.04 -1.33
N ALA A 81 2.11 -2.78 -0.02
CA ALA A 81 3.34 -2.67 0.73
C ALA A 81 3.19 -3.28 2.12
N TRP A 82 4.21 -3.99 2.56
CA TRP A 82 4.27 -4.53 3.92
C TRP A 82 5.01 -3.61 4.88
N ARG A 83 4.54 -3.55 6.12
CA ARG A 83 5.24 -2.90 7.23
C ARG A 83 5.24 -3.79 8.47
N SER A 84 6.42 -4.06 9.01
CA SER A 84 6.56 -4.66 10.33
C SER A 84 6.34 -3.61 11.44
N THR A 85 5.59 -3.98 12.48
CA THR A 85 5.36 -3.14 13.66
C THR A 85 5.55 -3.96 14.93
N ALA A 86 5.66 -3.30 16.09
CA ALA A 86 5.72 -3.98 17.39
C ALA A 86 4.47 -4.85 17.66
N SER A 87 3.32 -4.48 17.10
CA SER A 87 2.05 -5.24 17.21
C SER A 87 1.86 -6.30 16.12
N GLY A 88 2.92 -6.66 15.40
CA GLY A 88 2.89 -7.54 14.23
C GLY A 88 2.88 -6.79 12.90
N GLY A 89 2.73 -7.54 11.81
CA GLY A 89 2.77 -7.01 10.45
C GLY A 89 1.48 -6.33 10.00
N LYS A 90 1.61 -5.32 9.14
CA LYS A 90 0.51 -4.65 8.44
C LYS A 90 0.75 -4.73 6.94
N LEU A 91 -0.26 -5.17 6.20
CA LEU A 91 -0.32 -5.10 4.74
C LEU A 91 -1.15 -3.89 4.34
N PHE A 92 -0.56 -2.99 3.57
CA PHE A 92 -1.24 -1.85 2.95
C PHE A 92 -1.59 -2.24 1.53
N VAL A 93 -2.82 -1.99 1.12
CA VAL A 93 -3.35 -2.34 -0.20
C VAL A 93 -4.02 -1.11 -0.80
N ALA A 94 -3.57 -0.68 -1.97
CA ALA A 94 -4.26 0.36 -2.72
C ALA A 94 -5.56 -0.22 -3.29
N ASP A 95 -6.65 0.51 -3.08
CA ASP A 95 -7.94 0.23 -3.67
C ASP A 95 -8.32 1.41 -4.56
N ALA A 96 -7.96 1.26 -5.84
CA ALA A 96 -7.95 2.34 -6.81
C ALA A 96 -9.36 2.89 -7.05
N ASP A 97 -10.34 2.01 -7.21
CA ASP A 97 -11.73 2.38 -7.50
C ASP A 97 -12.43 3.03 -6.31
N ASN A 98 -12.03 2.67 -5.09
CA ASN A 98 -12.59 3.23 -3.86
C ASN A 98 -11.82 4.44 -3.32
N SER A 99 -10.81 4.93 -4.07
CA SER A 99 -9.94 6.04 -3.67
C SER A 99 -9.40 5.87 -2.24
N ALA A 100 -8.95 4.65 -1.91
CA ALA A 100 -8.64 4.27 -0.54
C ALA A 100 -7.35 3.43 -0.45
N VAL A 101 -6.74 3.44 0.73
CA VAL A 101 -5.74 2.43 1.12
C VAL A 101 -6.29 1.63 2.29
N LEU A 102 -6.49 0.33 2.08
CA LEU A 102 -6.92 -0.59 3.12
C LEU A 102 -5.69 -1.17 3.83
N ILE A 103 -5.81 -1.32 5.15
CA ILE A 103 -4.76 -1.88 6.00
C ILE A 103 -5.28 -3.17 6.63
N PHE A 104 -4.57 -4.26 6.37
CA PHE A 104 -4.85 -5.58 6.91
C PHE A 104 -3.77 -6.01 7.89
N GLY A 105 -4.14 -6.83 8.86
CA GLY A 105 -3.19 -7.53 9.72
C GLY A 105 -2.53 -8.71 9.00
N SER A 106 -1.54 -9.32 9.64
CA SER A 106 -0.82 -10.49 9.12
C SER A 106 -1.71 -11.71 8.82
N ALA A 107 -2.88 -11.80 9.43
CA ALA A 107 -3.87 -12.85 9.19
C ALA A 107 -4.99 -12.43 8.22
N GLY A 108 -4.81 -11.35 7.44
CA GLY A 108 -5.79 -10.90 6.44
C GLY A 108 -7.03 -10.19 6.99
N ARG A 109 -7.11 -9.95 8.30
CA ARG A 109 -8.20 -9.17 8.92
C ARG A 109 -8.04 -7.68 8.60
N HIS A 110 -9.08 -7.02 8.10
CA HIS A 110 -9.12 -5.57 7.94
C HIS A 110 -8.97 -4.86 9.30
N ILE A 111 -8.12 -3.84 9.37
CA ILE A 111 -7.78 -3.10 10.58
C ILE A 111 -8.18 -1.64 10.46
N HIS A 112 -7.90 -1.04 9.31
CA HIS A 112 -8.06 0.39 9.11
C HIS A 112 -8.19 0.72 7.63
N THR A 113 -8.79 1.87 7.34
CA THR A 113 -8.85 2.42 5.99
C THR A 113 -8.37 3.86 6.06
N ILE A 114 -7.39 4.19 5.21
CA ILE A 114 -7.03 5.57 4.91
C ILE A 114 -7.84 5.97 3.69
N ARG A 115 -8.71 6.95 3.83
CA ARG A 115 -9.46 7.54 2.73
C ARG A 115 -9.65 9.01 3.00
N ASP A 116 -9.20 9.82 2.06
CA ASP A 116 -9.46 11.25 2.04
C ASP A 116 -9.63 11.67 0.58
N PRO A 117 -10.89 11.80 0.11
CA PRO A 117 -11.18 12.17 -1.27
C PRO A 117 -10.61 13.54 -1.68
N LEU A 118 -10.30 14.41 -0.71
CA LEU A 118 -9.67 15.70 -0.98
C LEU A 118 -8.15 15.58 -1.15
N THR A 119 -7.54 14.54 -0.57
CA THR A 119 -6.09 14.32 -0.61
C THR A 119 -5.67 13.43 -1.77
N PHE A 120 -6.34 12.31 -2.01
CA PHE A 120 -5.99 11.39 -3.11
C PHE A 120 -7.20 10.76 -3.80
N THR A 121 -7.04 10.55 -5.09
CA THR A 121 -8.08 10.24 -6.08
C THR A 121 -8.06 8.79 -6.55
N MET A 122 -6.90 8.23 -6.87
CA MET A 122 -6.79 6.87 -7.41
C MET A 122 -5.42 6.29 -7.05
N PRO A 123 -5.27 5.74 -5.82
CA PRO A 123 -4.01 5.15 -5.39
C PRO A 123 -3.73 3.90 -6.23
N ARG A 124 -2.48 3.77 -6.70
CA ARG A 124 -2.06 2.65 -7.55
C ARG A 124 -0.91 1.90 -6.93
N GLY A 125 0.30 2.44 -7.02
CA GLY A 125 1.51 1.85 -6.45
C GLY A 125 1.66 2.25 -4.99
N LEU A 126 2.07 1.32 -4.14
CA LEU A 126 2.41 1.59 -2.75
C LEU A 126 3.84 1.18 -2.47
N ALA A 127 4.53 1.95 -1.62
CA ALA A 127 5.78 1.55 -1.00
C ALA A 127 5.85 2.07 0.44
N ILE A 128 6.60 1.39 1.31
CA ILE A 128 6.97 1.90 2.63
C ILE A 128 8.43 2.32 2.56
N SER A 129 8.68 3.62 2.65
CA SER A 129 10.06 4.13 2.73
C SER A 129 10.77 3.61 3.99
N PRO A 130 12.11 3.58 4.00
CA PRO A 130 12.89 3.19 5.19
C PRO A 130 12.63 4.05 6.42
N GLN A 131 12.23 5.32 6.23
CA GLN A 131 11.80 6.21 7.32
C GLN A 131 10.39 5.89 7.83
N GLY A 132 9.75 4.86 7.28
CA GLY A 132 8.42 4.42 7.65
C GLY A 132 7.31 5.34 7.17
N ARG A 133 7.50 6.08 6.07
CA ARG A 133 6.42 6.83 5.40
C ARG A 133 5.75 5.92 4.37
N LEU A 134 4.43 6.05 4.24
CA LEU A 134 3.65 5.44 3.18
C LEU A 134 3.76 6.31 1.92
N LEU A 135 4.23 5.72 0.84
CA LEU A 135 4.33 6.34 -0.47
C LEU A 135 3.20 5.81 -1.35
N ILE A 136 2.52 6.71 -2.05
CA ILE A 136 1.39 6.37 -2.92
C ILE A 136 1.62 6.98 -4.29
N ALA A 137 1.65 6.15 -5.34
CA ALA A 137 1.63 6.62 -6.71
C ALA A 137 0.19 6.89 -7.15
N GLU A 138 -0.03 8.08 -7.69
CA GLU A 138 -1.18 8.43 -8.50
C GLU A 138 -0.72 8.82 -9.90
N ARG A 139 -1.65 9.00 -10.84
CA ARG A 139 -1.40 9.18 -12.28
C ARG A 139 -0.13 9.99 -12.62
N SER A 140 0.08 11.14 -11.98
CA SER A 140 1.18 12.06 -12.27
C SER A 140 1.91 12.60 -11.03
N ARG A 141 1.74 11.97 -9.87
CA ARG A 141 2.35 12.44 -8.61
C ARG A 141 2.59 11.29 -7.63
N VAL A 142 3.51 11.52 -6.69
CA VAL A 142 3.74 10.64 -5.55
C VAL A 142 3.36 11.37 -4.27
N LEU A 143 2.48 10.77 -3.47
CA LEU A 143 2.08 11.28 -2.18
C LEU A 143 2.89 10.62 -1.06
N LEU A 144 3.28 11.42 -0.08
CA LEU A 144 3.97 10.97 1.13
C LEU A 144 3.01 11.13 2.30
N LEU A 145 2.66 10.02 2.93
CA LEU A 145 1.77 9.99 4.09
C LEU A 145 2.49 9.36 5.29
N THR A 146 2.05 9.74 6.49
CA THR A 146 2.27 8.89 7.65
C THR A 146 1.53 7.56 7.46
N PRO A 147 1.94 6.46 8.10
CA PRO A 147 1.22 5.18 8.07
C PRO A 147 -0.21 5.24 8.63
N ARG A 148 -0.58 6.34 9.31
CA ARG A 148 -1.92 6.61 9.83
C ARG A 148 -2.76 7.47 8.89
N GLY A 149 -2.24 7.83 7.72
CA GLY A 149 -3.00 8.53 6.69
C GLY A 149 -2.86 10.05 6.65
N LYS A 150 -2.12 10.67 7.59
CA LYS A 150 -1.81 12.11 7.50
C LYS A 150 -0.89 12.40 6.30
N LEU A 151 -1.31 13.28 5.39
CA LEU A 151 -0.46 13.81 4.32
C LEU A 151 0.73 14.58 4.89
N LEU A 152 1.92 14.26 4.40
CA LEU A 152 3.16 14.95 4.71
C LEU A 152 3.61 15.81 3.54
N ASP A 153 3.51 15.28 2.32
CA ASP A 153 3.94 15.95 1.10
C ASP A 153 3.26 15.38 -0.15
N SER A 154 3.28 16.13 -1.25
CA SER A 154 2.79 15.74 -2.57
C SER A 154 3.78 16.18 -3.64
N LEU A 155 4.47 15.21 -4.24
CA LEU A 155 5.48 15.44 -5.26
C LEU A 155 4.87 15.26 -6.65
N SER A 156 4.59 16.37 -7.32
CA SER A 156 4.21 16.36 -8.75
C SER A 156 5.39 15.92 -9.61
N LEU A 157 5.15 15.04 -10.58
CA LEU A 157 6.17 14.55 -11.51
C LEU A 157 5.85 15.05 -12.94
N PRO A 158 6.41 16.18 -13.38
CA PRO A 158 6.24 16.66 -14.73
C PRO A 158 6.63 15.60 -15.77
N GLY A 159 5.75 15.36 -16.74
CA GLY A 159 5.94 14.34 -17.78
C GLY A 159 5.44 12.93 -17.40
N ALA A 160 5.09 12.68 -16.14
CA ALA A 160 4.40 11.45 -15.77
C ALA A 160 2.99 11.44 -16.37
N GLN A 161 2.62 10.30 -16.96
CA GLN A 161 1.35 10.09 -17.64
C GLN A 161 0.49 9.03 -16.93
N ASN A 162 1.13 8.04 -16.32
CA ASN A 162 0.43 6.88 -15.75
C ASN A 162 1.29 6.09 -14.75
N LEU A 163 1.71 6.71 -13.63
CA LEU A 163 2.48 6.00 -12.60
C LEU A 163 1.72 4.75 -12.11
N LEU A 164 2.41 3.61 -12.09
CA LEU A 164 1.84 2.33 -11.63
C LEU A 164 2.56 1.79 -10.39
N GLY A 165 3.85 1.46 -10.51
CA GLY A 165 4.62 0.81 -9.46
C GLY A 165 5.53 1.78 -8.71
N LEU A 166 5.70 1.54 -7.41
CA LEU A 166 6.71 2.21 -6.59
C LEU A 166 7.67 1.17 -6.00
N ALA A 167 8.95 1.52 -5.98
CA ALA A 167 9.97 0.85 -5.18
C ALA A 167 10.84 1.92 -4.51
N CYS A 168 11.55 1.56 -3.44
CA CYS A 168 12.45 2.50 -2.78
C CYS A 168 13.66 1.76 -2.17
N ASP A 169 14.78 2.46 -2.13
CA ASP A 169 15.96 2.08 -1.33
C ASP A 169 16.12 3.08 -0.16
N LEU A 170 17.31 3.19 0.42
CA LEU A 170 17.61 4.13 1.52
C LEU A 170 17.56 5.62 1.11
N GLN A 171 17.74 5.91 -0.17
CA GLN A 171 17.99 7.26 -0.70
C GLN A 171 16.98 7.68 -1.77
N HIS A 172 16.33 6.74 -2.44
CA HIS A 172 15.55 6.98 -3.63
C HIS A 172 14.18 6.31 -3.59
N VAL A 173 13.22 6.96 -4.23
CA VAL A 173 11.96 6.36 -4.68
C VAL A 173 12.02 6.24 -6.20
N TYR A 174 11.68 5.07 -6.70
CA TYR A 174 11.56 4.74 -8.11
C TYR A 174 10.08 4.62 -8.46
N ALA A 175 9.60 5.46 -9.38
CA ALA A 175 8.23 5.42 -9.86
C ALA A 175 8.21 5.00 -11.34
N ALA A 176 7.61 3.84 -11.61
CA ALA A 176 7.53 3.30 -12.96
C ALA A 176 6.31 3.87 -13.69
N ASP A 177 6.54 4.40 -14.89
CA ASP A 177 5.52 4.92 -15.80
C ASP A 177 5.66 4.28 -17.19
N PRO A 178 4.92 3.19 -17.44
CA PRO A 178 4.96 2.51 -18.74
C PRO A 178 4.42 3.39 -19.87
N THR A 179 3.49 4.31 -19.59
CA THR A 179 2.89 5.17 -20.63
C THR A 179 3.86 6.26 -21.05
N ALA A 180 4.64 6.80 -20.11
CA ALA A 180 5.72 7.73 -20.40
C ALA A 180 7.02 7.02 -20.85
N ASN A 181 7.07 5.68 -20.88
CA ASN A 181 8.29 4.89 -21.10
C ASN A 181 9.45 5.32 -20.19
N ALA A 182 9.17 5.60 -18.92
CA ALA A 182 10.13 6.20 -18.00
C ALA A 182 10.09 5.58 -16.59
N ILE A 183 11.22 5.66 -15.90
CA ILE A 183 11.30 5.51 -14.45
C ILE A 183 11.72 6.85 -13.87
N PHE A 184 10.86 7.45 -13.04
CA PHE A 184 11.20 8.66 -12.30
C PHE A 184 11.95 8.27 -11.03
N VAL A 185 13.05 8.96 -10.74
CA VAL A 185 13.85 8.74 -9.53
C VAL A 185 13.78 9.99 -8.67
N LEU A 186 13.33 9.82 -7.43
CA LEU A 186 13.14 10.90 -6.46
C LEU A 186 14.09 10.71 -5.29
N SER A 187 14.86 11.73 -4.95
CA SER A 187 15.69 11.71 -3.75
C SER A 187 14.81 11.86 -2.51
N MET A 188 14.95 10.93 -1.57
CA MET A 188 14.43 11.08 -0.23
C MET A 188 15.43 11.93 0.56
N ALA A 189 14.95 13.02 1.16
CA ALA A 189 15.78 13.77 2.10
C ALA A 189 16.28 12.81 3.21
N PRO A 190 17.58 12.87 3.58
CA PRO A 190 18.07 12.09 4.70
C PRO A 190 17.28 12.44 5.96
N THR A 191 17.12 11.46 6.85
CA THR A 191 16.59 11.74 8.19
C THR A 191 17.43 12.85 8.83
N PRO A 192 16.81 13.92 9.35
CA PRO A 192 17.56 14.81 10.22
C PRO A 192 18.12 13.97 11.37
N SER A 193 19.40 14.16 11.68
CA SER A 193 20.05 13.52 12.81
C SER A 193 19.21 13.76 14.06
N PRO A 194 19.07 12.78 14.98
CA PRO A 194 18.52 13.09 16.30
C PRO A 194 19.34 14.25 16.90
N PRO A 195 18.71 15.18 17.64
CA PRO A 195 19.45 16.24 18.30
C PRO A 195 20.58 15.61 19.12
N SER A 196 21.79 16.17 19.01
CA SER A 196 22.93 15.74 19.82
C SER A 196 22.51 15.73 21.29
N PRO A 197 22.87 14.71 22.10
CA PRO A 197 22.64 14.75 23.53
C PRO A 197 23.25 16.04 24.06
N GLU A 198 22.43 16.89 24.66
CA GLU A 198 22.90 18.11 25.28
C GLU A 198 23.99 17.71 26.29
N HIS A 199 25.21 18.20 26.07
CA HIS A 199 26.26 18.11 27.07
C HIS A 199 25.75 18.88 28.29
N TRP A 200 25.26 18.15 29.31
CA TRP A 200 25.20 18.67 30.67
C TRP A 200 26.63 18.76 31.20
N GLY A 201 27.38 19.73 30.66
CA GLY A 201 28.65 20.19 31.20
C GLY A 201 28.38 20.92 32.51
N GLY A 202 29.10 20.52 33.55
CA GLY A 202 28.83 20.82 34.94
C GLY A 202 28.60 22.29 35.27
N LEU A 203 27.65 22.51 36.18
CA LEU A 203 27.84 23.50 37.22
C LEU A 203 28.02 22.74 38.52
N GLY A 204 29.25 22.83 39.02
CA GLY A 204 29.66 22.27 40.29
C GLY A 204 28.92 22.90 41.47
N GLN A 205 28.95 22.15 42.56
CA GLN A 205 28.80 22.68 43.90
C GLN A 205 29.72 23.89 44.10
N GLU A 206 29.18 24.98 44.62
CA GLU A 206 29.85 25.74 45.67
C GLU A 206 28.83 26.09 46.76
N LEU A 207 29.38 26.16 47.97
CA LEU A 207 28.77 26.30 49.29
C LEU A 207 28.04 27.63 49.49
#